data_AF-A0A966NRS7-F1
#
_entry.id   AF-A0A966NRS7-F1
#
_cell.length_a   1.000
_cell.length_b   1.000
_cell.length_c   1.000
_cell.angle_alpha   90.00
_cell.angle_beta   90.00
_cell.angle_gamma   90.00
#
_symmetry.space_group_name_H-M   'P 1'
#
loop_
_entity.id
_entity.type
_entity.pdbx_description
1 polymer ?
#
loop_
_entity_poly.entity_id
_entity_poly.type
_entity_poly.pdbx_seq_one_letter_code
_entity_poly.pdbx_strand_id
1 'polypeptide(L)'
;MTALSNAESSSNPSSAIFGSLQAAGIVLDLAYQGIDAKDWKRLFANAQEAKVSDHLNAVFNGERVNTSEHRPALHTALRNLDKSPILVDGKDVMPEIAEVWQRIEGLCNKWVGVTDLIHIGIGGSDFGPRLAVQALAHSANKSNRGLRVHFVANVDSAELSHALERAQANSTKVLIVTKSFGTAETLMNARAVLNWFKTKNLTSSQIQNSLFAITSNVQAAKEFGIQAEHIFPFWDWVGGRFSVWSAVGLPIALQYGFDTFKQFLQGANHMDRHAISARADQNLPILMALALYHQQTKHHSKAYAVIPYAHALELFPYWLQQLDMESHGKQVDRFGKPVSLSSPVVFGSAGTNAQHSYFQLLHQGPECIPVDLIAVKEPMSALPEAKDHHYALLANCLAQAQALALGRDASDPNLSYPGKRPSNLIVLPKLDAYHLGALLALYEHRAVCLGSLWGLNSFDQPGVELGKVLAKPIERALQEKEGSGDTLDSITAARIHYFQK
;
A
#
# COMPACT_ATOMS: atom_id res chain seq x y z
N MET A 1 -41.16 6.96 16.05
CA MET A 1 -42.05 6.09 15.26
C MET A 1 -42.67 6.92 14.17
N THR A 2 -42.24 6.73 12.92
CA THR A 2 -43.09 6.45 11.76
C THR A 2 -42.19 6.17 10.56
N ALA A 3 -42.17 4.88 10.21
CA ALA A 3 -41.86 4.29 8.92
C ALA A 3 -40.57 4.76 8.21
N LEU A 4 -39.48 4.06 8.54
CA LEU A 4 -38.55 3.58 7.53
C LEU A 4 -39.35 2.77 6.49
N SER A 5 -39.84 3.44 5.45
CA SER A 5 -40.36 2.75 4.28
C SER A 5 -39.16 2.19 3.51
N ASN A 6 -39.04 0.86 3.51
CA ASN A 6 -38.34 0.09 2.50
C ASN A 6 -38.69 0.66 1.11
N ALA A 7 -37.79 1.45 0.55
CA ALA A 7 -37.81 1.78 -0.87
C ALA A 7 -36.78 0.87 -1.54
N GLU A 8 -37.27 -0.04 -2.37
CA GLU A 8 -36.48 -0.86 -3.26
C GLU A 8 -35.47 -0.01 -4.03
N SER A 9 -34.19 -0.32 -3.91
CA SER A 9 -33.26 -0.10 -5.02
C SER A 9 -32.39 -1.34 -5.19
N SER A 10 -33.00 -2.38 -5.75
CA SER A 10 -32.29 -3.52 -6.30
C SER A 10 -31.63 -3.17 -7.64
N SER A 11 -30.90 -2.05 -7.72
CA SER A 11 -30.11 -1.77 -8.92
C SER A 11 -28.84 -2.60 -8.85
N ASN A 12 -28.70 -3.56 -9.76
CA ASN A 12 -27.46 -4.29 -9.97
C ASN A 12 -26.34 -3.27 -10.24
N PRO A 13 -25.30 -3.13 -9.38
CA PRO A 13 -24.20 -2.20 -9.62
C PRO A 13 -23.46 -2.48 -10.93
N SER A 14 -23.44 -3.73 -11.41
CA SER A 14 -22.87 -4.09 -12.71
C SER A 14 -23.66 -3.58 -13.91
N SER A 15 -24.92 -3.13 -13.73
CA SER A 15 -25.69 -2.45 -14.78
C SER A 15 -25.69 -0.92 -14.65
N ALA A 16 -24.85 -0.37 -13.77
CA ALA A 16 -24.75 1.07 -13.61
C ALA A 16 -24.24 1.72 -14.91
N ILE A 17 -24.76 2.90 -15.23
CA ILE A 17 -24.27 3.69 -16.36
C ILE A 17 -22.80 4.04 -16.08
N PHE A 18 -21.91 3.81 -17.05
CA PHE A 18 -20.48 4.10 -16.87
C PHE A 18 -20.26 5.54 -16.37
N GLY A 19 -19.48 5.69 -15.30
CA GLY A 19 -19.23 6.98 -14.64
C GLY A 19 -20.22 7.37 -13.53
N SER A 20 -21.33 6.62 -13.34
CA SER A 20 -22.28 6.90 -12.26
C SER A 20 -21.77 6.43 -10.88
N LEU A 21 -21.05 5.31 -10.83
CA LEU A 21 -20.33 4.87 -9.63
C LEU A 21 -18.98 5.59 -9.55
N GLN A 22 -18.95 6.70 -8.82
CA GLN A 22 -17.75 7.50 -8.66
C GLN A 22 -17.59 8.09 -7.25
N ALA A 23 -16.35 8.24 -6.80
CA ALA A 23 -16.02 8.94 -5.57
C ALA A 23 -14.61 9.53 -5.63
N ALA A 24 -14.43 10.72 -5.05
CA ALA A 24 -13.16 11.45 -5.10
C ALA A 24 -12.55 11.54 -6.51
N GLY A 25 -13.39 11.65 -7.55
CA GLY A 25 -12.99 11.69 -8.96
C GLY A 25 -12.66 10.33 -9.60
N ILE A 26 -12.60 9.24 -8.83
CA ILE A 26 -12.36 7.89 -9.34
C ILE A 26 -13.68 7.26 -9.76
N VAL A 27 -13.71 6.68 -10.96
CA VAL A 27 -14.84 5.88 -11.47
C VAL A 27 -14.55 4.40 -11.25
N LEU A 28 -15.57 3.65 -10.83
CA LEU A 28 -15.56 2.19 -10.76
C LEU A 28 -16.59 1.63 -11.76
N ASP A 29 -16.15 0.75 -12.65
CA ASP A 29 -17.03 -0.01 -13.52
C ASP A 29 -16.95 -1.51 -13.19
N LEU A 30 -18.14 -2.11 -13.02
CA LEU A 30 -18.35 -3.49 -12.61
C LEU A 30 -19.03 -4.32 -13.71
N ALA A 31 -19.11 -3.81 -14.94
CA ALA A 31 -19.92 -4.41 -16.00
C ALA A 31 -19.44 -5.83 -16.35
N TYR A 32 -18.13 -6.06 -16.28
CA TYR A 32 -17.49 -7.35 -16.56
C TYR A 32 -17.22 -8.21 -15.33
N GLN A 33 -17.94 -7.99 -14.23
CA GLN A 33 -17.91 -8.90 -13.08
C GLN A 33 -18.73 -10.18 -13.31
N GLY A 34 -19.73 -10.16 -14.19
CA GLY A 34 -20.61 -11.31 -14.41
C GLY A 34 -21.44 -11.70 -13.18
N ILE A 35 -21.78 -10.72 -12.33
CA ILE A 35 -22.61 -10.88 -11.13
C ILE A 35 -24.02 -10.34 -11.44
N ASP A 36 -25.04 -11.16 -11.26
CA ASP A 36 -26.42 -10.79 -11.51
C ASP A 36 -27.07 -10.06 -10.32
N ALA A 37 -28.29 -9.54 -10.51
CA ALA A 37 -29.01 -8.80 -9.47
C ALA A 37 -29.32 -9.64 -8.22
N LYS A 38 -29.54 -10.95 -8.39
CA LYS A 38 -29.85 -11.87 -7.28
C LYS A 38 -28.60 -12.11 -6.44
N ASP A 39 -27.46 -12.30 -7.09
CA ASP A 39 -26.17 -12.47 -6.43
C ASP A 39 -25.74 -11.17 -5.73
N TRP A 40 -25.92 -10.00 -6.34
CA TRP A 40 -25.68 -8.72 -5.65
C TRP A 40 -26.57 -8.53 -4.43
N LYS A 41 -27.87 -8.86 -4.53
CA LYS A 41 -28.76 -8.83 -3.36
C LYS A 41 -28.25 -9.72 -2.23
N ARG A 42 -27.75 -10.93 -2.55
CA ARG A 42 -27.11 -11.82 -1.56
C ARG A 42 -25.84 -11.21 -0.99
N LEU A 43 -24.99 -10.60 -1.83
CA LEU A 43 -23.75 -9.98 -1.40
C LEU A 43 -23.98 -8.81 -0.44
N PHE A 44 -25.00 -7.98 -0.68
CA PHE A 44 -25.37 -6.92 0.28
C PHE A 44 -25.90 -7.48 1.60
N ALA A 45 -26.67 -8.58 1.56
CA ALA A 45 -27.10 -9.27 2.79
C ALA A 45 -25.90 -9.83 3.57
N ASN A 46 -24.92 -10.43 2.87
CA ASN A 46 -23.67 -10.90 3.48
C ASN A 46 -22.87 -9.74 4.09
N ALA A 47 -22.82 -8.57 3.43
CA ALA A 47 -22.14 -7.39 3.95
C ALA A 47 -22.79 -6.88 5.26
N GLN A 48 -24.12 -6.94 5.32
CA GLN A 48 -24.89 -6.58 6.51
C GLN A 48 -24.64 -7.59 7.65
N GLU A 49 -24.65 -8.89 7.36
CA GLU A 49 -24.37 -9.94 8.34
C GLU A 49 -22.93 -9.84 8.89
N ALA A 50 -21.96 -9.60 8.01
CA ALA A 50 -20.56 -9.38 8.38
C ALA A 50 -20.30 -8.03 9.07
N LYS A 51 -21.32 -7.16 9.13
CA LYS A 51 -21.27 -5.81 9.70
C LYS A 51 -20.18 -4.93 9.06
N VAL A 52 -20.05 -4.97 7.75
CA VAL A 52 -19.01 -4.24 7.00
C VAL A 52 -19.04 -2.74 7.29
N SER A 53 -20.20 -2.11 7.21
CA SER A 53 -20.33 -0.67 7.47
C SER A 53 -20.05 -0.32 8.93
N ASP A 54 -20.49 -1.14 9.89
CA ASP A 54 -20.20 -0.90 11.31
C ASP A 54 -18.70 -1.04 11.58
N HIS A 55 -18.03 -2.02 10.96
CA HIS A 55 -16.59 -2.21 11.12
C HIS A 55 -15.78 -1.05 10.54
N LEU A 56 -16.18 -0.53 9.38
CA LEU A 56 -15.61 0.71 8.82
C LEU A 56 -15.78 1.87 9.83
N ASN A 57 -17.00 2.10 10.32
CA ASN A 57 -17.25 3.16 11.31
C ASN A 57 -16.41 2.98 12.59
N ALA A 58 -16.24 1.75 13.08
CA ALA A 58 -15.41 1.45 14.24
C ALA A 58 -13.93 1.81 14.03
N VAL A 59 -13.38 1.54 12.84
CA VAL A 59 -12.02 1.96 12.45
C VAL A 59 -11.89 3.49 12.51
N PHE A 60 -12.87 4.20 11.96
CA PHE A 60 -12.89 5.67 11.91
C PHE A 60 -13.07 6.34 13.27
N ASN A 61 -13.86 5.73 14.16
CA ASN A 61 -14.16 6.26 15.48
C ASN A 61 -13.08 5.94 16.53
N GLY A 62 -12.03 5.22 16.15
CA GLY A 62 -10.94 4.89 17.05
C GLY A 62 -11.22 3.75 18.01
N GLU A 63 -12.19 2.90 17.68
CA GLU A 63 -12.44 1.69 18.45
C GLU A 63 -11.26 0.71 18.33
N ARG A 64 -11.12 -0.18 19.32
CA ARG A 64 -10.04 -1.18 19.40
C ARG A 64 -10.29 -2.37 18.46
N VAL A 65 -10.30 -2.10 17.17
CA VAL A 65 -10.56 -3.07 16.09
C VAL A 65 -9.39 -4.03 15.83
N ASN A 66 -8.17 -3.67 16.24
CA ASN A 66 -7.06 -4.60 16.30
C ASN A 66 -7.17 -5.42 17.60
N THR A 67 -7.88 -6.55 17.52
CA THR A 67 -8.32 -7.30 18.70
C THR A 67 -7.20 -8.04 19.41
N SER A 68 -6.18 -8.54 18.69
CA SER A 68 -5.07 -9.29 19.28
C SER A 68 -4.05 -8.41 19.99
N GLU A 69 -3.87 -7.17 19.54
CA GLU A 69 -2.99 -6.19 20.19
C GLU A 69 -3.76 -5.20 21.08
N HIS A 70 -5.09 -5.30 21.13
CA HIS A 70 -5.99 -4.38 21.84
C HIS A 70 -5.76 -2.92 21.46
N ARG A 71 -5.66 -2.59 20.17
CA ARG A 71 -5.34 -1.22 19.68
C ARG A 71 -6.38 -0.68 18.69
N PRO A 72 -6.51 0.65 18.57
CA PRO A 72 -7.14 1.26 17.40
C PRO A 72 -6.34 1.02 16.11
N ALA A 73 -6.99 1.25 14.96
CA ALA A 73 -6.36 1.20 13.63
C ALA A 73 -6.60 2.51 12.84
N LEU A 74 -6.18 3.63 13.40
CA LEU A 74 -6.66 4.99 13.11
C LEU A 74 -5.93 5.74 11.98
N HIS A 75 -5.44 5.05 10.96
CA HIS A 75 -4.71 5.67 9.84
C HIS A 75 -5.49 6.79 9.12
N THR A 76 -6.83 6.76 9.15
CA THR A 76 -7.72 7.81 8.61
C THR A 76 -7.59 9.15 9.35
N ALA A 77 -7.26 9.15 10.65
CA ALA A 77 -7.01 10.37 11.41
C ALA A 77 -5.83 11.19 10.85
N LEU A 78 -4.81 10.51 10.28
CA LEU A 78 -3.61 11.12 9.69
C LEU A 78 -3.88 11.96 8.44
N ARG A 79 -5.10 11.88 7.92
CA ARG A 79 -5.60 12.61 6.77
C ARG A 79 -6.94 13.28 7.08
N ASN A 80 -7.27 13.46 8.36
CA ASN A 80 -8.44 14.21 8.78
C ASN A 80 -8.20 15.73 8.71
N LEU A 81 -8.37 16.30 7.52
CA LEU A 81 -7.98 17.70 7.26
C LEU A 81 -8.94 18.75 7.81
N ASP A 82 -10.16 18.37 8.18
CA ASP A 82 -11.08 19.26 8.90
C ASP A 82 -10.71 19.42 10.39
N LYS A 83 -9.77 18.59 10.88
CA LYS A 83 -9.27 18.60 12.26
C LYS A 83 -10.36 18.42 13.30
N SER A 84 -11.47 17.78 12.92
CA SER A 84 -12.49 17.34 13.87
C SER A 84 -11.88 16.41 14.92
N PRO A 85 -12.23 16.55 16.21
CA PRO A 85 -11.63 15.74 17.27
C PRO A 85 -11.84 14.25 17.06
N ILE A 86 -10.77 13.46 17.26
CA ILE A 86 -10.83 11.99 17.25
C ILE A 86 -10.22 11.50 18.56
N LEU A 87 -11.04 10.84 19.38
CA LEU A 87 -10.65 10.45 20.72
C LEU A 87 -10.04 9.04 20.74
N VAL A 88 -8.85 8.92 21.30
CA VAL A 88 -8.23 7.65 21.71
C VAL A 88 -8.00 7.71 23.21
N ASP A 89 -8.61 6.79 23.95
CA ASP A 89 -8.52 6.76 25.42
C ASP A 89 -8.87 8.11 26.09
N GLY A 90 -9.89 8.78 25.54
CA GLY A 90 -10.36 10.08 26.02
C GLY A 90 -9.51 11.29 25.62
N LYS A 91 -8.43 11.09 24.85
CA LYS A 91 -7.55 12.16 24.36
C LYS A 91 -7.75 12.38 22.87
N ASP A 92 -7.94 13.64 22.47
CA ASP A 92 -7.94 14.01 21.05
C ASP A 92 -6.53 13.89 20.46
N VAL A 93 -6.40 13.11 19.38
CA VAL A 93 -5.12 12.88 18.68
C VAL A 93 -4.81 13.93 17.62
N MET A 94 -5.80 14.71 17.18
CA MET A 94 -5.63 15.66 16.09
C MET A 94 -4.61 16.79 16.34
N PRO A 95 -4.46 17.34 17.56
CA PRO A 95 -3.42 18.34 17.83
C PRO A 95 -2.00 17.84 17.57
N GLU A 96 -1.69 16.60 17.97
CA GLU A 96 -0.36 16.00 17.76
C GLU A 96 -0.11 15.72 16.27
N ILE A 97 -1.13 15.28 15.54
CA ILE A 97 -1.07 15.10 14.09
C ILE A 97 -0.81 16.43 13.38
N ALA A 98 -1.51 17.49 13.79
CA ALA A 98 -1.34 18.82 13.22
C ALA A 98 0.06 19.40 13.49
N GLU A 99 0.64 19.13 14.67
CA GLU A 99 2.03 19.50 14.97
C GLU A 99 3.01 18.81 14.02
N VAL A 100 2.84 17.51 13.77
CA VAL A 100 3.68 16.77 12.81
C VAL A 100 3.56 17.37 11.41
N TRP A 101 2.36 17.70 10.93
CA TRP A 101 2.19 18.37 9.65
C TRP A 101 2.94 19.71 9.58
N GLN A 102 2.84 20.54 10.62
CA GLN A 102 3.57 21.82 10.69
C GLN A 102 5.09 21.61 10.67
N ARG A 103 5.59 20.58 11.35
CA ARG A 103 7.02 20.23 11.33
C ARG A 103 7.47 19.77 9.95
N ILE A 104 6.66 18.98 9.24
CA ILE A 104 6.94 18.55 7.86
C ILE A 104 7.02 19.76 6.94
N GLU A 105 6.02 20.66 7.01
CA GLU A 105 5.99 21.91 6.24
C GLU A 105 7.22 22.78 6.52
N GLY A 106 7.54 22.99 7.80
CA GLY A 106 8.71 23.74 8.22
C GLY A 106 10.02 23.12 7.74
N LEU A 107 10.15 21.79 7.75
CA LEU A 107 11.34 21.11 7.25
C LEU A 107 11.50 21.28 5.74
N CYS A 108 10.40 21.23 4.98
CA CYS A 108 10.44 21.48 3.55
C CYS A 108 11.13 22.81 3.26
N ASN A 109 10.83 23.88 3.99
CA ASN A 109 11.42 25.19 3.74
C ASN A 109 12.85 25.39 4.31
N LYS A 110 13.36 24.46 5.14
CA LYS A 110 14.68 24.57 5.78
C LYS A 110 15.82 23.96 4.97
N TRP A 111 15.57 22.93 4.17
CA TRP A 111 16.62 22.25 3.42
C TRP A 111 17.02 23.06 2.18
N VAL A 112 18.14 23.77 2.31
CA VAL A 112 18.82 24.49 1.23
C VAL A 112 20.09 23.74 0.88
N GLY A 113 20.33 23.49 -0.42
CA GLY A 113 21.55 22.81 -0.90
C GLY A 113 21.62 21.31 -0.65
N VAL A 114 20.54 20.67 -0.17
CA VAL A 114 20.44 19.21 -0.05
C VAL A 114 20.14 18.62 -1.43
N THR A 115 21.03 17.74 -1.91
CA THR A 115 20.90 17.09 -3.23
C THR A 115 20.36 15.68 -3.14
N ASP A 116 20.59 15.00 -2.02
CA ASP A 116 20.25 13.60 -1.86
C ASP A 116 19.57 13.34 -0.50
N LEU A 117 18.56 12.49 -0.52
CA LEU A 117 17.93 11.91 0.65
C LEU A 117 18.10 10.40 0.60
N ILE A 118 18.83 9.81 1.52
CA ILE A 118 18.86 8.36 1.71
C ILE A 118 17.73 8.00 2.67
N HIS A 119 16.68 7.38 2.15
CA HIS A 119 15.54 6.89 2.92
C HIS A 119 15.79 5.41 3.28
N ILE A 120 15.90 5.11 4.57
CA ILE A 120 16.15 3.76 5.06
C ILE A 120 14.91 3.24 5.79
N GLY A 121 14.26 2.23 5.24
CA GLY A 121 13.07 1.61 5.82
C GLY A 121 12.66 0.39 5.01
N ILE A 122 11.94 -0.57 5.63
CA ILE A 122 11.52 -1.80 4.97
C ILE A 122 10.01 -2.02 5.14
N GLY A 123 9.38 -2.68 4.16
CA GLY A 123 7.95 -2.99 4.18
C GLY A 123 7.12 -1.72 4.23
N GLY A 124 6.32 -1.54 5.29
CA GLY A 124 5.38 -0.43 5.40
C GLY A 124 6.06 0.93 5.51
N SER A 125 7.30 0.96 5.98
CA SER A 125 8.13 2.15 6.00
C SER A 125 8.63 2.58 4.61
N ASP A 126 8.54 1.72 3.58
CA ASP A 126 9.15 1.95 2.27
C ASP A 126 8.14 1.91 1.11
N PHE A 127 7.32 0.86 1.00
CA PHE A 127 6.48 0.64 -0.18
C PHE A 127 5.56 1.83 -0.50
N GLY A 128 4.87 2.37 0.51
CA GLY A 128 3.99 3.53 0.34
C GLY A 128 4.75 4.79 -0.12
N PRO A 129 5.76 5.26 0.63
CA PRO A 129 6.58 6.40 0.22
C PRO A 129 7.27 6.23 -1.13
N ARG A 130 7.84 5.05 -1.41
CA ARG A 130 8.53 4.73 -2.67
C ARG A 130 7.55 4.79 -3.85
N LEU A 131 6.40 4.16 -3.72
CA LEU A 131 5.31 4.25 -4.71
C LEU A 131 4.92 5.71 -4.94
N ALA A 132 4.62 6.46 -3.88
CA ALA A 132 4.13 7.82 -4.03
C ALA A 132 5.17 8.75 -4.67
N VAL A 133 6.44 8.64 -4.27
CA VAL A 133 7.51 9.42 -4.89
C VAL A 133 7.67 9.07 -6.36
N GLN A 134 7.72 7.79 -6.73
CA GLN A 134 7.92 7.39 -8.13
C GLN A 134 6.71 7.67 -9.03
N ALA A 135 5.49 7.49 -8.53
CA ALA A 135 4.28 7.78 -9.28
C ALA A 135 4.18 9.28 -9.60
N LEU A 136 4.41 10.14 -8.60
CA LEU A 136 4.33 11.58 -8.76
C LEU A 136 5.48 12.17 -9.59
N ALA A 137 6.59 11.44 -9.77
CA ALA A 137 7.64 11.81 -10.71
C ALA A 137 7.12 11.97 -12.16
N HIS A 138 6.00 11.35 -12.50
CA HIS A 138 5.38 11.42 -13.82
C HIS A 138 4.20 12.41 -13.89
N SER A 139 3.79 13.01 -12.77
CA SER A 139 2.72 14.01 -12.76
C SER A 139 3.13 15.27 -13.52
N ALA A 140 2.19 15.79 -14.32
CA ALA A 140 2.27 17.14 -14.87
C ALA A 140 2.22 18.18 -13.73
N ASN A 141 2.83 19.34 -13.93
CA ASN A 141 2.79 20.49 -13.00
C ASN A 141 3.30 20.22 -11.57
N LYS A 142 4.13 19.19 -11.37
CA LYS A 142 4.79 18.95 -10.07
C LYS A 142 5.82 20.04 -9.77
N SER A 143 5.82 20.54 -8.53
CA SER A 143 6.99 21.22 -7.99
C SER A 143 8.10 20.19 -7.85
N ASN A 144 9.29 20.43 -8.39
CA ASN A 144 10.43 19.55 -8.19
C ASN A 144 11.56 20.36 -7.58
N ARG A 145 12.03 19.94 -6.41
CA ARG A 145 13.08 20.64 -5.66
C ARG A 145 14.49 20.19 -6.03
N GLY A 146 14.64 19.31 -7.03
CA GLY A 146 15.93 18.80 -7.48
C GLY A 146 16.58 17.80 -6.51
N LEU A 147 15.87 17.43 -5.44
CA LEU A 147 16.27 16.38 -4.51
C LEU A 147 16.24 15.02 -5.23
N ARG A 148 17.18 14.13 -4.91
CA ARG A 148 17.15 12.72 -5.30
C ARG A 148 16.87 11.87 -4.07
N VAL A 149 15.76 11.15 -4.06
CA VAL A 149 15.47 10.18 -2.99
C VAL A 149 16.01 8.82 -3.39
N HIS A 150 16.90 8.27 -2.57
CA HIS A 150 17.43 6.93 -2.68
C HIS A 150 16.76 6.07 -1.62
N PHE A 151 15.89 5.16 -2.04
CA PHE A 151 15.23 4.22 -1.14
C PHE A 151 16.13 3.00 -0.91
N VAL A 152 16.38 2.68 0.36
CA VAL A 152 17.19 1.54 0.81
C VAL A 152 16.36 0.74 1.80
N ALA A 153 15.97 -0.47 1.43
CA ALA A 153 15.09 -1.32 2.21
C ALA A 153 15.73 -2.64 2.60
N ASN A 154 16.40 -3.30 1.66
CA ASN A 154 17.00 -4.61 1.83
C ASN A 154 18.27 -4.52 2.68
N VAL A 155 18.54 -5.56 3.47
CA VAL A 155 19.82 -5.71 4.20
C VAL A 155 20.96 -6.15 3.28
N ASP A 156 20.63 -6.66 2.09
CA ASP A 156 21.61 -6.85 1.03
C ASP A 156 22.28 -5.51 0.68
N SER A 157 23.56 -5.40 1.05
CA SER A 157 24.37 -4.20 0.88
C SER A 157 24.48 -3.73 -0.57
N ALA A 158 24.13 -4.54 -1.57
CA ALA A 158 24.08 -4.12 -2.96
C ALA A 158 23.11 -2.94 -3.20
N GLU A 159 21.93 -2.95 -2.57
CA GLU A 159 20.97 -1.83 -2.71
C GLU A 159 21.55 -0.55 -2.11
N LEU A 160 22.15 -0.65 -0.92
CA LEU A 160 22.80 0.48 -0.27
C LEU A 160 24.02 0.98 -1.08
N SER A 161 24.86 0.09 -1.60
CA SER A 161 26.03 0.46 -2.41
C SER A 161 25.63 1.32 -3.61
N HIS A 162 24.58 0.91 -4.33
CA HIS A 162 24.09 1.65 -5.48
C HIS A 162 23.59 3.06 -5.10
N ALA A 163 22.93 3.20 -3.94
CA ALA A 163 22.53 4.51 -3.43
C ALA A 163 23.76 5.38 -3.08
N LEU A 164 24.76 4.80 -2.42
CA LEU A 164 25.97 5.52 -1.97
C LEU A 164 26.89 5.93 -3.12
N GLU A 165 26.93 5.18 -4.23
CA GLU A 165 27.67 5.55 -5.45
C GLU A 165 27.13 6.81 -6.11
N ARG A 166 25.83 7.07 -5.97
CA ARG A 166 25.14 8.21 -6.60
C ARG A 166 25.03 9.43 -5.68
N ALA A 167 25.01 9.21 -4.36
CA ALA A 167 24.79 10.25 -3.37
C ALA A 167 26.04 11.13 -3.13
N GLN A 168 25.83 12.41 -2.85
CA GLN A 168 26.90 13.37 -2.55
C GLN A 168 27.00 13.64 -1.04
N ALA A 169 27.97 13.01 -0.36
CA ALA A 169 28.03 12.97 1.11
C ALA A 169 27.84 14.33 1.82
N ASN A 170 28.44 15.41 1.33
CA ASN A 170 28.33 16.76 1.94
C ASN A 170 26.95 17.40 1.80
N SER A 171 26.12 16.92 0.88
CA SER A 171 24.77 17.42 0.59
C SER A 171 23.70 16.33 0.70
N THR A 172 24.00 15.25 1.42
CA THR A 172 23.09 14.13 1.70
C THR A 172 22.46 14.24 3.09
N LYS A 173 21.15 14.03 3.17
CA LYS A 173 20.43 13.76 4.43
C LYS A 173 20.01 12.29 4.49
N VAL A 174 19.88 11.75 5.70
CA VAL A 174 19.49 10.37 5.96
C VAL A 174 18.23 10.35 6.79
N LEU A 175 17.23 9.62 6.33
CA LEU A 175 15.95 9.48 7.00
C LEU A 175 15.74 8.01 7.37
N ILE A 176 15.81 7.71 8.66
CA ILE A 176 15.71 6.36 9.22
C ILE A 176 14.26 6.12 9.67
N VAL A 177 13.55 5.20 9.01
CA VAL A 177 12.10 5.00 9.15
C VAL A 177 11.80 3.61 9.70
N THR A 178 11.51 3.54 11.00
CA THR A 178 11.20 2.28 11.69
C THR A 178 10.35 2.53 12.92
N LYS A 179 9.24 1.78 13.04
CA LYS A 179 8.30 1.91 14.16
C LYS A 179 8.96 1.61 15.51
N SER A 180 9.58 0.44 15.63
CA SER A 180 10.20 -0.02 16.88
C SER A 180 11.58 0.58 17.13
N PHE A 181 12.24 1.09 16.08
CA PHE A 181 13.65 1.44 16.09
C PHE A 181 14.57 0.25 16.42
N GLY A 182 14.08 -0.99 16.24
CA GLY A 182 14.81 -2.23 16.51
C GLY A 182 14.94 -3.17 15.29
N THR A 183 14.44 -2.75 14.12
CA THR A 183 14.52 -3.54 12.88
C THR A 183 15.98 -3.71 12.46
N ALA A 184 16.46 -4.95 12.39
CA ALA A 184 17.87 -5.26 12.19
C ALA A 184 18.40 -4.68 10.87
N GLU A 185 17.68 -4.92 9.77
CA GLU A 185 18.00 -4.49 8.41
C GLU A 185 18.16 -2.96 8.35
N THR A 186 17.19 -2.22 8.91
CA THR A 186 17.20 -0.76 8.96
C THR A 186 18.40 -0.22 9.74
N LEU A 187 18.70 -0.79 10.91
CA LEU A 187 19.81 -0.32 11.75
C LEU A 187 21.18 -0.67 11.16
N MET A 188 21.32 -1.83 10.50
CA MET A 188 22.54 -2.19 9.78
C MET A 188 22.82 -1.21 8.65
N ASN A 189 21.82 -0.91 7.83
CA ASN A 189 21.94 0.09 6.77
C ASN A 189 22.25 1.48 7.32
N ALA A 190 21.57 1.92 8.39
CA ALA A 190 21.87 3.20 9.03
C ALA A 190 23.32 3.29 9.50
N ARG A 191 23.84 2.26 10.18
CA ARG A 191 25.25 2.19 10.62
C ARG A 191 26.23 2.20 9.44
N ALA A 192 25.89 1.52 8.34
CA ALA A 192 26.72 1.53 7.14
C ALA A 192 26.80 2.93 6.51
N VAL A 193 25.70 3.68 6.46
CA VAL A 193 25.70 5.08 6.01
C VAL A 193 26.53 5.98 6.93
N LEU A 194 26.46 5.78 8.26
CA LEU A 194 27.32 6.50 9.21
C LEU A 194 28.80 6.23 8.95
N ASN A 195 29.16 4.98 8.67
CA ASN A 195 30.53 4.62 8.33
C ASN A 195 30.95 5.25 6.99
N TRP A 196 30.07 5.25 5.99
CA TRP A 196 30.32 5.92 4.71
C TRP A 196 30.55 7.43 4.87
N PHE A 197 29.77 8.12 5.71
CA PHE A 197 30.04 9.52 5.99
C PHE A 197 31.42 9.76 6.61
N LYS A 198 31.87 8.86 7.51
CA LYS A 198 33.23 8.92 8.09
C LYS A 198 34.30 8.70 7.02
N THR A 199 34.12 7.75 6.10
CA THR A 199 35.10 7.55 5.00
C THR A 199 35.14 8.72 4.01
N LYS A 200 34.09 9.53 3.98
CA LYS A 200 34.02 10.80 3.23
C LYS A 200 34.49 12.01 4.02
N ASN A 201 35.11 11.81 5.19
CA ASN A 201 35.69 12.84 6.06
C ASN A 201 34.68 13.88 6.59
N LEU A 202 33.40 13.52 6.75
CA LEU A 202 32.45 14.38 7.46
C LEU A 202 32.79 14.40 8.95
N THR A 203 32.71 15.58 9.55
CA THR A 203 32.84 15.76 11.01
C THR A 203 31.65 15.15 11.74
N SER A 204 31.83 14.82 13.02
CA SER A 204 30.75 14.31 13.88
C SER A 204 29.52 15.21 13.91
N SER A 205 29.71 16.54 13.89
CA SER A 205 28.62 17.51 13.84
C SER A 205 27.89 17.49 12.49
N GLN A 206 28.61 17.41 11.36
CA GLN A 206 27.99 17.27 10.05
C GLN A 206 27.17 15.98 9.94
N ILE A 207 27.71 14.86 10.45
CA ILE A 207 26.99 13.58 10.48
C ILE A 207 25.71 13.74 11.29
N GLN A 208 25.79 14.22 12.53
CA GLN A 208 24.63 14.38 13.42
C GLN A 208 23.53 15.25 12.80
N ASN A 209 23.91 16.37 12.17
CA ASN A 209 23.00 17.29 11.49
C ASN A 209 22.39 16.71 10.20
N SER A 210 22.88 15.57 9.73
CA SER A 210 22.36 14.87 8.55
C SER A 210 21.42 13.73 8.87
N LEU A 211 21.24 13.36 10.14
CA LEU A 211 20.37 12.26 10.55
C LEU A 211 18.99 12.74 10.98
N PHE A 212 17.98 12.07 10.47
CA PHE A 212 16.57 12.22 10.79
C PHE A 212 15.96 10.86 11.07
N ALA A 213 14.91 10.82 11.90
CA ALA A 213 14.17 9.60 12.18
C ALA A 213 12.67 9.81 12.12
N ILE A 214 11.97 8.75 11.70
CA ILE A 214 10.52 8.60 11.83
C ILE A 214 10.27 7.32 12.62
N THR A 215 9.72 7.46 13.83
CA THR A 215 9.56 6.34 14.77
C THR A 215 8.50 6.61 15.83
N SER A 216 7.88 5.55 16.38
CA SER A 216 7.13 5.65 17.62
C SER A 216 8.02 5.54 18.87
N ASN A 217 9.26 5.05 18.71
CA ASN A 217 10.24 4.89 19.79
C ASN A 217 11.26 6.04 19.80
N VAL A 218 10.79 7.21 20.21
CA VAL A 218 11.61 8.45 20.25
C VAL A 218 12.87 8.29 21.10
N GLN A 219 12.79 7.53 22.19
CA GLN A 219 13.92 7.32 23.10
C GLN A 219 15.06 6.55 22.42
N ALA A 220 14.76 5.45 21.72
CA ALA A 220 15.76 4.68 20.99
C ALA A 220 16.44 5.49 19.87
N ALA A 221 15.69 6.37 19.18
CA ALA A 221 16.27 7.26 18.18
C ALA A 221 17.23 8.29 18.79
N LYS A 222 16.92 8.82 19.99
CA LYS A 222 17.84 9.71 20.73
C LYS A 222 19.11 8.97 21.16
N GLU A 223 18.98 7.75 21.66
CA GLU A 223 20.11 6.90 22.06
C GLU A 223 21.02 6.54 20.87
N PHE A 224 20.44 6.43 19.67
CA PHE A 224 21.20 6.28 18.42
C PHE A 224 21.97 7.54 18.02
N GLY A 225 21.69 8.69 18.64
CA GLY A 225 22.39 9.97 18.40
C GLY A 225 21.62 10.96 17.53
N ILE A 226 20.33 10.73 17.26
CA ILE A 226 19.49 11.64 16.47
C ILE A 226 18.98 12.78 17.35
N GLN A 227 19.15 14.02 16.89
CA GLN A 227 18.67 15.22 17.56
C GLN A 227 17.14 15.20 17.70
N ALA A 228 16.60 15.67 18.83
CA ALA A 228 15.18 15.56 19.15
C ALA A 228 14.28 16.25 18.10
N GLU A 229 14.73 17.40 17.61
CA GLU A 229 14.11 18.19 16.55
C GLU A 229 14.07 17.47 15.20
N HIS A 230 14.97 16.51 14.96
CA HIS A 230 15.04 15.68 13.75
C HIS A 230 14.25 14.37 13.87
N ILE A 231 13.58 14.12 15.00
CA ILE A 231 12.74 12.94 15.22
C ILE A 231 11.28 13.31 14.99
N PHE A 232 10.67 12.72 13.97
CA PHE A 232 9.25 12.86 13.64
C PHE A 232 8.48 11.67 14.23
N PRO A 233 7.66 11.89 15.28
CA PRO A 233 6.93 10.80 15.90
C PRO A 233 5.78 10.33 15.01
N PHE A 234 5.35 9.08 15.22
CA PHE A 234 4.04 8.60 14.83
C PHE A 234 3.56 7.56 15.85
N TRP A 235 2.29 7.18 15.79
CA TRP A 235 1.61 6.46 16.87
C TRP A 235 1.51 4.96 16.63
N ASP A 236 1.29 4.22 17.71
CA ASP A 236 1.18 2.76 17.70
C ASP A 236 -0.08 2.24 16.97
N TRP A 237 -1.17 3.01 16.95
CA TRP A 237 -2.38 2.74 16.16
C TRP A 237 -2.20 2.92 14.64
N VAL A 238 -1.04 3.41 14.19
CA VAL A 238 -0.67 3.43 12.77
C VAL A 238 0.00 2.12 12.41
N GLY A 239 -0.70 1.27 11.66
CA GLY A 239 -0.13 0.06 11.07
C GLY A 239 0.91 0.41 9.99
N GLY A 240 1.99 -0.36 9.89
CA GLY A 240 3.08 -0.07 8.94
C GLY A 240 2.60 0.06 7.49
N ARG A 241 1.80 -0.90 7.02
CA ARG A 241 1.20 -0.91 5.67
C ARG A 241 0.11 0.16 5.44
N PHE A 242 -0.25 0.92 6.47
CA PHE A 242 -1.17 2.06 6.44
C PHE A 242 -0.48 3.38 6.84
N SER A 243 0.86 3.44 6.82
CA SER A 243 1.60 4.52 7.48
C SER A 243 1.96 5.71 6.59
N VAL A 244 1.82 5.60 5.26
CA VAL A 244 2.28 6.63 4.30
C VAL A 244 1.69 8.03 4.54
N TRP A 245 0.55 8.12 5.24
CA TRP A 245 -0.14 9.36 5.59
C TRP A 245 0.50 10.11 6.77
N SER A 246 1.30 9.41 7.58
CA SER A 246 2.01 9.96 8.74
C SER A 246 3.30 10.67 8.32
N ALA A 247 4.20 10.91 9.28
CA ALA A 247 5.57 11.33 8.98
C ALA A 247 6.32 10.37 8.04
N VAL A 248 5.91 9.10 7.90
CA VAL A 248 6.46 8.17 6.90
C VAL A 248 6.32 8.72 5.48
N GLY A 249 5.31 9.54 5.19
CA GLY A 249 5.14 10.24 3.91
C GLY A 249 6.06 11.43 3.69
N LEU A 250 6.94 11.78 4.64
CA LEU A 250 7.85 12.92 4.56
C LEU A 250 8.68 12.98 3.26
N PRO A 251 9.19 11.88 2.66
CA PRO A 251 9.88 11.93 1.37
C PRO A 251 9.04 12.57 0.25
N ILE A 252 7.72 12.39 0.27
CA ILE A 252 6.80 12.99 -0.72
C ILE A 252 6.82 14.51 -0.57
N ALA A 253 6.68 15.01 0.66
CA ALA A 253 6.69 16.43 0.97
C ALA A 253 8.06 17.07 0.68
N LEU A 254 9.15 16.38 1.01
CA LEU A 254 10.50 16.88 0.75
C LEU A 254 10.80 16.98 -0.75
N GLN A 255 10.38 15.99 -1.54
CA GLN A 255 10.62 15.96 -2.98
C GLN A 255 9.75 16.97 -3.74
N TYR A 256 8.46 17.03 -3.42
CA TYR A 256 7.45 17.74 -4.23
C TYR A 256 6.77 18.91 -3.50
N GLY A 257 7.20 19.24 -2.29
CA GLY A 257 6.64 20.31 -1.47
C GLY A 257 5.45 19.86 -0.61
N PHE A 258 5.21 20.60 0.47
CA PHE A 258 4.14 20.30 1.42
C PHE A 258 2.74 20.42 0.81
N ASP A 259 2.52 21.36 -0.12
CA ASP A 259 1.22 21.48 -0.81
C ASP A 259 0.86 20.21 -1.60
N THR A 260 1.84 19.59 -2.26
CA THR A 260 1.66 18.31 -2.94
C THR A 260 1.30 17.21 -1.95
N PHE A 261 2.00 17.15 -0.80
CA PHE A 261 1.66 16.18 0.26
C PHE A 261 0.26 16.42 0.84
N LYS A 262 -0.14 17.69 1.03
CA LYS A 262 -1.50 18.05 1.46
C LYS A 262 -2.55 17.62 0.45
N GLN A 263 -2.32 17.78 -0.86
CA GLN A 263 -3.21 17.27 -1.90
C GLN A 263 -3.35 15.75 -1.84
N PHE A 264 -2.25 15.04 -1.59
CA PHE A 264 -2.26 13.59 -1.38
C PHE A 264 -3.14 13.20 -0.18
N LEU A 265 -3.02 13.90 0.95
CA LEU A 265 -3.92 13.71 2.10
C LEU A 265 -5.38 14.05 1.76
N GLN A 266 -5.64 15.11 0.97
CA GLN A 266 -6.98 15.55 0.58
C GLN A 266 -7.74 14.49 -0.23
N GLY A 267 -7.09 13.88 -1.22
CA GLY A 267 -7.73 12.83 -2.01
C GLY A 267 -8.11 11.62 -1.17
N ALA A 268 -7.22 11.23 -0.27
CA ALA A 268 -7.46 10.16 0.67
C ALA A 268 -8.60 10.50 1.65
N ASN A 269 -8.64 11.74 2.18
CA ASN A 269 -9.73 12.23 3.03
C ASN A 269 -11.10 12.23 2.31
N HIS A 270 -11.15 12.55 1.02
CA HIS A 270 -12.41 12.52 0.28
C HIS A 270 -12.90 11.08 0.05
N MET A 271 -11.99 10.13 -0.20
CA MET A 271 -12.35 8.71 -0.26
C MET A 271 -12.75 8.15 1.12
N ASP A 272 -12.12 8.61 2.19
CA ASP A 272 -12.51 8.31 3.57
C ASP A 272 -13.97 8.70 3.83
N ARG A 273 -14.34 9.95 3.49
CA ARG A 273 -15.71 10.45 3.65
C ARG A 273 -16.70 9.63 2.83
N HIS A 274 -16.34 9.24 1.61
CA HIS A 274 -17.15 8.33 0.80
C HIS A 274 -17.37 6.98 1.48
N ALA A 275 -16.30 6.36 1.97
CA ALA A 275 -16.33 5.03 2.57
C ALA A 275 -17.30 4.94 3.77
N ILE A 276 -17.42 6.00 4.58
CA ILE A 276 -18.29 6.01 5.76
C ILE A 276 -19.71 6.55 5.52
N SER A 277 -19.93 7.35 4.47
CA SER A 277 -21.22 8.02 4.24
C SER A 277 -22.04 7.45 3.08
N ALA A 278 -21.41 6.81 2.11
CA ALA A 278 -22.10 6.27 0.95
C ALA A 278 -22.89 5.01 1.29
N ARG A 279 -24.09 4.90 0.71
CA ARG A 279 -24.89 3.66 0.73
C ARG A 279 -24.10 2.51 0.13
N ALA A 280 -24.28 1.29 0.66
CA ALA A 280 -23.51 0.11 0.26
C ALA A 280 -23.53 -0.15 -1.26
N ASP A 281 -24.63 0.14 -1.95
CA ASP A 281 -24.81 -0.03 -3.39
C ASP A 281 -24.17 1.07 -4.25
N GLN A 282 -23.60 2.11 -3.62
CA GLN A 282 -22.86 3.21 -4.24
C GLN A 282 -21.45 3.37 -3.62
N ASN A 283 -21.09 2.52 -2.65
CA ASN A 283 -19.87 2.62 -1.88
C ASN A 283 -18.75 1.81 -2.56
N LEU A 284 -17.78 2.51 -3.15
CA LEU A 284 -16.76 1.94 -4.04
C LEU A 284 -15.93 0.87 -3.31
N PRO A 285 -15.36 1.14 -2.11
CA PRO A 285 -14.68 0.11 -1.32
C PRO A 285 -15.52 -1.15 -1.05
N ILE A 286 -16.78 -0.98 -0.65
CA ILE A 286 -17.69 -2.11 -0.36
C ILE A 286 -17.97 -2.92 -1.62
N LEU A 287 -18.28 -2.25 -2.74
CA LEU A 287 -18.55 -2.90 -4.01
C LEU A 287 -17.35 -3.70 -4.51
N MET A 288 -16.14 -3.14 -4.43
CA MET A 288 -14.90 -3.84 -4.80
C MET A 288 -14.64 -5.06 -3.89
N ALA A 289 -14.86 -4.93 -2.58
CA ALA A 289 -14.69 -6.01 -1.63
C ALA A 289 -15.68 -7.16 -1.88
N LEU A 290 -16.96 -6.83 -2.12
CA LEU A 290 -18.00 -7.80 -2.43
C LEU A 290 -17.76 -8.52 -3.76
N ALA A 291 -17.29 -7.79 -4.79
CA ALA A 291 -16.92 -8.39 -6.06
C ALA A 291 -15.81 -9.44 -5.88
N LEU A 292 -14.71 -9.09 -5.22
CA LEU A 292 -13.61 -10.04 -4.97
C LEU A 292 -14.06 -11.23 -4.11
N TYR A 293 -14.82 -10.97 -3.04
CA TYR A 293 -15.38 -12.00 -2.18
C TYR A 293 -16.28 -12.97 -2.97
N HIS A 294 -17.11 -12.46 -3.88
CA HIS A 294 -17.93 -13.28 -4.77
C HIS A 294 -17.08 -14.18 -5.65
N GLN A 295 -16.08 -13.62 -6.34
CA GLN A 295 -15.28 -14.40 -7.28
C GLN A 295 -14.46 -15.47 -6.59
N GLN A 296 -13.88 -15.19 -5.42
CA GLN A 296 -13.24 -16.24 -4.62
C GLN A 296 -14.20 -17.34 -4.20
N THR A 297 -15.40 -16.99 -3.76
CA THR A 297 -16.40 -17.98 -3.34
C THR A 297 -16.86 -18.84 -4.50
N LYS A 298 -17.04 -18.25 -5.68
CA LYS A 298 -17.56 -18.91 -6.89
C LYS A 298 -16.51 -19.75 -7.62
N HIS A 299 -15.28 -19.25 -7.72
CA HIS A 299 -14.23 -19.83 -8.55
C HIS A 299 -13.10 -20.46 -7.73
N HIS A 300 -13.13 -20.33 -6.40
CA HIS A 300 -12.02 -20.72 -5.51
C HIS A 300 -10.70 -20.08 -5.92
N SER A 301 -10.75 -18.86 -6.47
CA SER A 301 -9.59 -18.12 -6.95
C SER A 301 -8.59 -17.92 -5.82
N LYS A 302 -7.35 -18.36 -6.05
CA LYS A 302 -6.24 -18.23 -5.11
C LYS A 302 -5.34 -17.06 -5.44
N ALA A 303 -5.56 -16.42 -6.58
CA ALA A 303 -4.83 -15.26 -7.03
C ALA A 303 -5.77 -14.13 -7.47
N TYR A 304 -5.26 -12.91 -7.43
CA TYR A 304 -5.95 -11.69 -7.84
C TYR A 304 -4.91 -10.75 -8.47
N ALA A 305 -5.21 -10.27 -9.68
CA ALA A 305 -4.28 -9.46 -10.46
C ALA A 305 -4.69 -7.97 -10.43
N VAL A 306 -3.71 -7.07 -10.30
CA VAL A 306 -3.93 -5.62 -10.45
C VAL A 306 -3.00 -5.07 -11.52
N ILE A 307 -3.58 -4.58 -12.61
CA ILE A 307 -2.87 -4.18 -13.81
C ILE A 307 -3.11 -2.69 -14.07
N PRO A 308 -2.20 -1.81 -13.62
CA PRO A 308 -2.28 -0.41 -13.96
C PRO A 308 -1.80 -0.15 -15.39
N TYR A 309 -2.68 0.39 -16.24
CA TYR A 309 -2.35 0.97 -17.55
C TYR A 309 -1.82 2.39 -17.36
N ALA A 310 -0.76 2.49 -16.55
CA ALA A 310 0.03 3.68 -16.30
C ALA A 310 1.39 3.22 -15.74
N HIS A 311 2.49 3.46 -16.47
CA HIS A 311 3.83 3.06 -16.02
C HIS A 311 4.21 3.67 -14.67
N ALA A 312 3.75 4.90 -14.39
CA ALA A 312 3.93 5.57 -13.11
C ALA A 312 3.42 4.77 -11.89
N LEU A 313 2.49 3.82 -12.10
CA LEU A 313 1.94 2.95 -11.06
C LEU A 313 2.57 1.55 -11.05
N GLU A 314 3.75 1.36 -11.65
CA GLU A 314 4.42 0.04 -11.67
C GLU A 314 4.69 -0.52 -10.26
N LEU A 315 4.90 0.33 -9.26
CA LEU A 315 5.05 -0.08 -7.86
C LEU A 315 3.73 -0.31 -7.12
N PHE A 316 2.59 0.01 -7.72
CA PHE A 316 1.28 -0.11 -7.07
C PHE A 316 0.96 -1.57 -6.66
N PRO A 317 1.19 -2.59 -7.51
CA PRO A 317 0.99 -3.98 -7.11
C PRO A 317 1.86 -4.42 -5.92
N TYR A 318 3.10 -3.92 -5.79
CA TYR A 318 3.99 -4.25 -4.68
C TYR A 318 3.52 -3.66 -3.34
N TRP A 319 3.06 -2.40 -3.37
CA TRP A 319 2.41 -1.81 -2.19
C TRP A 319 1.14 -2.59 -1.82
N LEU A 320 0.33 -2.95 -2.81
CA LEU A 320 -0.92 -3.66 -2.58
C LEU A 320 -0.69 -5.09 -2.05
N GLN A 321 0.37 -5.77 -2.50
CA GLN A 321 0.79 -7.06 -1.94
C GLN A 321 0.93 -6.98 -0.44
N GLN A 322 1.66 -5.98 0.06
CA GLN A 322 1.79 -5.82 1.51
C GLN A 322 0.45 -5.49 2.16
N LEU A 323 -0.31 -4.54 1.59
CA LEU A 323 -1.60 -4.13 2.14
C LEU A 323 -2.56 -5.32 2.29
N ASP A 324 -2.80 -6.11 1.25
CA ASP A 324 -3.76 -7.20 1.27
C ASP A 324 -3.21 -8.45 1.95
N MET A 325 -2.01 -8.91 1.57
CA MET A 325 -1.50 -10.22 1.98
C MET A 325 -1.03 -10.20 3.43
N GLU A 326 -0.42 -9.11 3.90
CA GLU A 326 -0.03 -9.00 5.31
C GLU A 326 -1.23 -8.72 6.22
N SER A 327 -2.26 -8.01 5.72
CA SER A 327 -3.51 -7.80 6.47
C SER A 327 -4.33 -9.07 6.61
N HIS A 328 -4.53 -9.81 5.51
CA HIS A 328 -5.53 -10.87 5.44
C HIS A 328 -4.97 -12.26 5.18
N GLY A 329 -3.65 -12.45 5.04
CA GLY A 329 -3.00 -13.75 4.96
C GLY A 329 -3.03 -14.47 6.31
N LYS A 330 -4.23 -14.87 6.75
CA LYS A 330 -4.52 -15.36 8.09
C LYS A 330 -5.22 -16.71 8.00
N GLN A 331 -4.89 -17.60 8.94
CA GLN A 331 -5.51 -18.92 9.05
C GLN A 331 -6.61 -18.99 10.12
N VAL A 332 -6.72 -17.97 10.97
CA VAL A 332 -7.72 -17.87 12.03
C VAL A 332 -8.46 -16.53 11.97
N ASP A 333 -9.75 -16.55 12.32
CA ASP A 333 -10.59 -15.37 12.46
C ASP A 333 -10.27 -14.61 13.76
N ARG A 334 -10.93 -13.46 13.94
CA ARG A 334 -10.80 -12.60 15.12
C ARG A 334 -11.26 -13.26 16.44
N PHE A 335 -11.89 -14.43 16.37
CA PHE A 335 -12.37 -15.23 17.50
C PHE A 335 -11.51 -16.50 17.73
N GLY A 336 -10.41 -16.67 16.97
CA GLY A 336 -9.49 -17.80 17.08
C GLY A 336 -9.96 -19.07 16.39
N LYS A 337 -10.96 -19.01 15.50
CA LYS A 337 -11.44 -20.18 14.73
C LYS A 337 -10.81 -20.22 13.33
N PRO A 338 -10.56 -21.41 12.75
CA PRO A 338 -10.06 -21.52 11.39
C PRO A 338 -10.97 -20.85 10.36
N VAL A 339 -10.39 -20.16 9.37
CA VAL A 339 -11.13 -19.54 8.27
C VAL A 339 -11.18 -20.41 7.02
N SER A 340 -12.24 -20.27 6.24
CA SER A 340 -12.39 -20.92 4.92
C SER A 340 -11.82 -20.10 3.77
N LEU A 341 -11.75 -18.78 3.91
CA LEU A 341 -11.19 -17.83 2.94
C LEU A 341 -10.26 -16.84 3.63
N SER A 342 -9.27 -16.38 2.88
CA SER A 342 -8.19 -15.48 3.30
C SER A 342 -7.75 -14.66 2.09
N SER A 343 -6.77 -13.75 2.24
CA SER A 343 -6.17 -13.04 1.09
C SER A 343 -5.85 -14.02 -0.05
N PRO A 344 -6.25 -13.71 -1.29
CA PRO A 344 -5.63 -14.35 -2.45
C PRO A 344 -4.20 -13.82 -2.58
N VAL A 345 -3.38 -14.51 -3.36
CA VAL A 345 -2.07 -13.99 -3.77
C VAL A 345 -2.29 -12.80 -4.70
N VAL A 346 -1.80 -11.63 -4.29
CA VAL A 346 -1.84 -10.41 -5.10
C VAL A 346 -0.61 -10.36 -6.00
N PHE A 347 -0.82 -10.10 -7.28
CA PHE A 347 0.28 -9.86 -8.21
C PHE A 347 -0.12 -8.86 -9.30
N GLY A 348 0.86 -8.36 -10.02
CA GLY A 348 0.62 -7.41 -11.10
C GLY A 348 1.88 -6.74 -11.59
N SER A 349 1.77 -6.09 -12.73
CA SER A 349 2.77 -5.20 -13.34
C SER A 349 2.04 -4.22 -14.26
N ALA A 350 2.73 -3.16 -14.67
CA ALA A 350 2.12 -2.16 -15.54
C ALA A 350 1.66 -2.77 -16.88
N GLY A 351 0.48 -2.36 -17.36
CA GLY A 351 0.08 -2.56 -18.74
C GLY A 351 0.87 -1.62 -19.66
N THR A 352 1.32 -2.04 -20.84
CA THR A 352 1.05 -3.33 -21.51
C THR A 352 2.08 -4.43 -21.19
N ASN A 353 3.12 -4.18 -20.41
CA ASN A 353 4.17 -5.16 -20.09
C ASN A 353 3.58 -6.49 -19.56
N ALA A 354 2.57 -6.40 -18.69
CA ALA A 354 1.85 -7.56 -18.18
C ALA A 354 1.26 -8.45 -19.29
N GLN A 355 0.78 -7.85 -20.39
CA GLN A 355 0.19 -8.56 -21.53
C GLN A 355 1.21 -9.49 -22.21
N HIS A 356 2.46 -9.07 -22.23
CA HIS A 356 3.57 -9.82 -22.83
C HIS A 356 4.31 -10.72 -21.83
N SER A 357 3.69 -11.00 -20.68
CA SER A 357 4.27 -11.85 -19.65
C SER A 357 3.32 -12.97 -19.24
N TYR A 358 2.19 -12.65 -18.60
CA TYR A 358 1.33 -13.65 -17.97
C TYR A 358 -0.16 -13.53 -18.35
N PHE A 359 -0.52 -12.64 -19.28
CA PHE A 359 -1.89 -12.57 -19.77
C PHE A 359 -2.35 -13.85 -20.49
N GLN A 360 -1.42 -14.65 -21.02
CA GLN A 360 -1.71 -16.01 -21.48
C GLN A 360 -2.44 -16.83 -20.40
N LEU A 361 -1.90 -16.81 -19.17
CA LEU A 361 -2.49 -17.48 -18.03
C LEU A 361 -3.83 -16.85 -17.64
N LEU A 362 -3.92 -15.51 -17.66
CA LEU A 362 -5.18 -14.83 -17.37
C LEU A 362 -6.28 -15.18 -18.38
N HIS A 363 -5.98 -15.40 -19.66
CA HIS A 363 -6.97 -15.67 -20.71
C HIS A 363 -7.33 -17.14 -20.89
N GLN A 364 -6.36 -18.05 -20.86
CA GLN A 364 -6.55 -19.46 -21.22
C GLN A 364 -6.13 -20.42 -20.09
N GLY A 365 -5.55 -19.92 -19.00
CA GLY A 365 -5.24 -20.74 -17.83
C GLY A 365 -6.51 -21.36 -17.22
N PRO A 366 -6.42 -22.56 -16.62
CA PRO A 366 -7.60 -23.26 -16.09
C PRO A 366 -8.21 -22.55 -14.88
N GLU A 367 -7.42 -21.78 -14.13
CA GLU A 367 -7.92 -20.98 -13.02
C GLU A 367 -8.50 -19.65 -13.51
N CYS A 368 -9.65 -19.27 -12.95
CA CYS A 368 -10.23 -17.95 -13.16
C CYS A 368 -9.61 -16.99 -12.15
N ILE A 369 -8.83 -16.02 -12.64
CA ILE A 369 -8.17 -15.01 -11.82
C ILE A 369 -8.87 -13.66 -12.04
N PRO A 370 -9.52 -13.08 -11.01
CA PRO A 370 -10.11 -11.75 -11.11
C PRO A 370 -9.03 -10.68 -11.31
N VAL A 371 -9.36 -9.66 -12.11
CA VAL A 371 -8.42 -8.60 -12.50
C VAL A 371 -8.98 -7.22 -12.19
N ASP A 372 -8.21 -6.36 -11.53
CA ASP A 372 -8.46 -4.92 -11.55
C ASP A 372 -7.61 -4.26 -12.63
N LEU A 373 -8.26 -3.60 -13.58
CA LEU A 373 -7.63 -2.78 -14.61
C LEU A 373 -7.72 -1.31 -14.15
N ILE A 374 -6.58 -0.64 -13.95
CA ILE A 374 -6.55 0.76 -13.54
C ILE A 374 -6.11 1.62 -14.74
N ALA A 375 -6.94 2.56 -15.17
CA ALA A 375 -6.66 3.46 -16.29
C ALA A 375 -6.62 4.93 -15.84
N VAL A 376 -5.84 5.74 -16.55
CA VAL A 376 -5.77 7.20 -16.35
C VAL A 376 -6.24 7.89 -17.63
N LYS A 377 -7.17 8.84 -17.55
CA LYS A 377 -7.72 9.50 -18.76
C LYS A 377 -6.69 10.38 -19.46
N GLU A 378 -5.87 11.10 -18.70
CA GLU A 378 -4.85 12.01 -19.24
C GLU A 378 -3.47 11.33 -19.39
N PRO A 379 -2.70 11.67 -20.43
CA PRO A 379 -1.32 11.21 -20.59
C PRO A 379 -0.41 11.81 -19.50
N MET A 380 0.66 11.08 -19.18
CA MET A 380 1.62 11.43 -18.12
C MET A 380 3.01 11.83 -18.65
N SER A 381 3.07 12.30 -19.89
CA SER A 381 4.31 12.64 -20.57
C SER A 381 4.17 13.94 -21.35
N ALA A 382 5.27 14.68 -21.45
CA ALA A 382 5.40 15.90 -22.25
C ALA A 382 6.03 15.64 -23.63
N LEU A 383 6.28 14.38 -24.00
CA LEU A 383 6.78 14.02 -25.33
C LEU A 383 5.73 14.37 -26.41
N PRO A 384 6.15 14.74 -27.64
CA PRO A 384 5.23 15.01 -28.74
C PRO A 384 4.23 13.87 -29.01
N GLU A 385 4.66 12.63 -28.85
CA GLU A 385 3.88 11.41 -29.11
C GLU A 385 2.97 11.01 -27.94
N ALA A 386 3.02 11.73 -26.82
CA ALA A 386 2.37 11.31 -25.57
C ALA A 386 0.87 11.02 -25.73
N LYS A 387 0.16 11.81 -26.54
CA LYS A 387 -1.27 11.63 -26.78
C LYS A 387 -1.57 10.35 -27.57
N ASP A 388 -0.84 10.11 -28.66
CA ASP A 388 -1.06 8.95 -29.52
C ASP A 388 -0.68 7.65 -28.80
N HIS A 389 0.45 7.66 -28.09
CA HIS A 389 0.85 6.53 -27.24
C HIS A 389 -0.17 6.26 -26.13
N HIS A 390 -0.74 7.30 -25.53
CA HIS A 390 -1.75 7.14 -24.49
C HIS A 390 -3.06 6.55 -25.03
N TYR A 391 -3.49 6.92 -26.24
CA TYR A 391 -4.63 6.27 -26.87
C TYR A 391 -4.36 4.80 -27.18
N ALA A 392 -3.17 4.45 -27.66
CA ALA A 392 -2.79 3.05 -27.84
C ALA A 392 -2.79 2.26 -26.51
N LEU A 393 -2.31 2.89 -25.42
CA LEU A 393 -2.33 2.30 -24.08
C LEU A 393 -3.76 2.05 -23.58
N LEU A 394 -4.65 3.03 -23.71
CA LEU A 394 -6.06 2.90 -23.32
C LEU A 394 -6.81 1.89 -24.20
N ALA A 395 -6.54 1.85 -25.50
CA ALA A 395 -7.12 0.86 -26.41
C ALA A 395 -6.78 -0.56 -25.95
N ASN A 396 -5.53 -0.80 -25.54
CA ASN A 396 -5.10 -2.06 -24.97
C ASN A 396 -5.83 -2.39 -23.65
N CYS A 397 -6.00 -1.42 -22.75
CA CYS A 397 -6.76 -1.61 -21.51
C CYS A 397 -8.18 -2.10 -21.78
N LEU A 398 -8.91 -1.39 -22.64
CA LEU A 398 -10.30 -1.69 -22.98
C LEU A 398 -10.43 -3.00 -23.77
N ALA A 399 -9.51 -3.26 -24.70
CA ALA A 399 -9.49 -4.51 -25.46
C ALA A 399 -9.26 -5.72 -24.55
N GLN A 400 -8.38 -5.61 -23.55
CA GLN A 400 -8.15 -6.69 -22.59
C GLN A 400 -9.35 -6.91 -21.67
N ALA A 401 -9.99 -5.84 -21.19
CA ALA A 401 -11.25 -5.93 -20.42
C ALA A 401 -12.32 -6.69 -21.22
N GLN A 402 -12.50 -6.32 -22.48
CA GLN A 402 -13.46 -6.95 -23.38
C GLN A 402 -13.10 -8.41 -23.69
N ALA A 403 -11.83 -8.71 -23.98
CA ALA A 403 -11.38 -10.06 -24.30
C ALA A 403 -11.56 -11.02 -23.12
N LEU A 404 -11.23 -10.58 -21.89
CA LEU A 404 -11.46 -11.35 -20.66
C LEU A 404 -12.96 -11.66 -20.47
N ALA A 405 -13.81 -10.66 -20.71
CA ALA A 405 -15.25 -10.79 -20.50
C ALA A 405 -15.95 -11.64 -21.56
N LEU A 406 -15.66 -11.42 -22.84
CA LEU A 406 -16.42 -11.99 -23.96
C LEU A 406 -15.80 -13.28 -24.48
N GLY A 407 -14.48 -13.44 -24.39
CA GLY A 407 -13.80 -14.55 -25.03
C GLY A 407 -13.96 -14.54 -26.54
N ARG A 408 -13.70 -15.70 -27.14
CA ARG A 408 -13.82 -15.95 -28.58
C ARG A 408 -13.76 -17.45 -28.82
N ASP A 409 -14.79 -18.01 -29.45
CA ASP A 409 -14.75 -19.39 -29.91
C ASP A 409 -13.95 -19.50 -31.22
N ALA A 410 -13.23 -20.62 -31.38
CA ALA A 410 -12.51 -20.97 -32.59
C ALA A 410 -12.62 -22.48 -32.87
N SER A 411 -12.45 -22.87 -34.14
CA SER A 411 -12.46 -24.29 -34.52
C SER A 411 -11.27 -25.06 -33.95
N ASP A 412 -10.11 -24.40 -33.80
CA ASP A 412 -8.97 -24.91 -33.05
C ASP A 412 -9.14 -24.54 -31.56
N PRO A 413 -9.29 -25.53 -30.65
CA PRO A 413 -9.42 -25.27 -29.22
C PRO A 413 -8.26 -24.44 -28.63
N ASN A 414 -7.05 -24.52 -29.19
CA ASN A 414 -5.89 -23.74 -28.73
C ASN A 414 -6.03 -22.24 -29.00
N LEU A 415 -6.87 -21.86 -29.97
CA LEU A 415 -7.15 -20.47 -30.33
C LEU A 415 -8.45 -19.95 -29.70
N SER A 416 -9.13 -20.78 -28.89
CA SER A 416 -10.36 -20.41 -28.20
C SER A 416 -10.07 -19.72 -26.87
N TYR A 417 -10.84 -18.69 -26.57
CA TYR A 417 -10.78 -17.91 -25.34
C TYR A 417 -12.11 -18.11 -24.61
N PRO A 418 -12.13 -18.71 -23.39
CA PRO A 418 -13.38 -19.08 -22.73
C PRO A 418 -14.26 -17.87 -22.34
N GLY A 419 -13.68 -16.67 -22.24
CA GLY A 419 -14.38 -15.49 -21.76
C GLY A 419 -14.87 -15.64 -20.31
N LYS A 420 -15.80 -14.79 -19.91
CA LYS A 420 -16.43 -14.76 -18.57
C LYS A 420 -15.39 -14.70 -17.44
N ARG A 421 -14.27 -14.03 -17.67
CA ARG A 421 -13.22 -13.80 -16.68
C ARG A 421 -13.43 -12.43 -16.05
N PRO A 422 -13.64 -12.35 -14.73
CA PRO A 422 -14.15 -11.15 -14.10
C PRO A 422 -13.09 -10.05 -14.03
N SER A 423 -13.49 -8.83 -14.35
CA SER A 423 -12.63 -7.66 -14.15
C SER A 423 -13.39 -6.43 -13.64
N ASN A 424 -12.70 -5.61 -12.86
CA ASN A 424 -13.07 -4.24 -12.59
C ASN A 424 -12.30 -3.32 -13.55
N LEU A 425 -12.95 -2.24 -14.00
CA LEU A 425 -12.26 -1.11 -14.62
C LEU A 425 -12.34 0.10 -13.69
N ILE A 426 -11.19 0.58 -13.24
CA ILE A 426 -11.04 1.71 -12.34
C ILE A 426 -10.40 2.85 -13.13
N VAL A 427 -11.05 4.01 -13.18
CA VAL A 427 -10.59 5.12 -14.02
C VAL A 427 -10.33 6.37 -13.19
N LEU A 428 -9.09 6.85 -13.26
CA LEU A 428 -8.67 8.14 -12.73
C LEU A 428 -8.73 9.21 -13.85
N PRO A 429 -9.12 10.45 -13.56
CA PRO A 429 -9.11 11.52 -14.55
C PRO A 429 -7.67 11.91 -14.93
N LYS A 430 -6.79 11.96 -13.95
CA LYS A 430 -5.34 12.18 -14.10
C LYS A 430 -4.63 11.53 -12.91
N LEU A 431 -3.34 11.32 -13.02
CA LEU A 431 -2.54 10.82 -11.90
C LEU A 431 -1.70 11.97 -11.32
N ASP A 432 -2.30 12.67 -10.37
CA ASP A 432 -1.66 13.67 -9.50
C ASP A 432 -1.71 13.23 -8.03
N ALA A 433 -1.19 14.06 -7.13
CA ALA A 433 -1.14 13.75 -5.70
C ALA A 433 -2.53 13.43 -5.12
N TYR A 434 -3.54 14.23 -5.47
CA TYR A 434 -4.90 14.02 -5.01
C TYR A 434 -5.46 12.66 -5.46
N HIS A 435 -5.40 12.34 -6.76
CA HIS A 435 -6.00 11.10 -7.26
C HIS A 435 -5.20 9.86 -6.82
N LEU A 436 -3.88 9.98 -6.64
CA LEU A 436 -3.07 8.91 -6.05
C LEU A 436 -3.49 8.66 -4.59
N GLY A 437 -3.67 9.71 -3.79
CA GLY A 437 -4.16 9.59 -2.42
C GLY A 437 -5.54 8.93 -2.34
N ALA A 438 -6.46 9.35 -3.21
CA ALA A 438 -7.79 8.75 -3.32
C ALA A 438 -7.73 7.26 -3.71
N LEU A 439 -6.84 6.88 -4.63
CA LEU A 439 -6.66 5.50 -5.07
C LEU A 439 -6.12 4.61 -3.94
N LEU A 440 -5.10 5.07 -3.22
CA LEU A 440 -4.54 4.30 -2.11
C LEU A 440 -5.58 4.12 -0.99
N ALA A 441 -6.30 5.19 -0.62
CA ALA A 441 -7.37 5.09 0.38
C ALA A 441 -8.53 4.17 -0.06
N LEU A 442 -8.87 4.14 -1.35
CA LEU A 442 -9.88 3.21 -1.89
C LEU A 442 -9.50 1.76 -1.60
N TYR A 443 -8.24 1.38 -1.84
CA TYR A 443 -7.74 0.04 -1.59
C TYR A 443 -7.58 -0.27 -0.09
N GLU A 444 -7.19 0.71 0.73
CA GLU A 444 -7.17 0.56 2.21
C GLU A 444 -8.56 0.28 2.77
N HIS A 445 -9.59 1.01 2.34
CA HIS A 445 -10.97 0.76 2.81
C HIS A 445 -11.52 -0.55 2.28
N ARG A 446 -11.18 -0.91 1.04
CA ARG A 446 -11.55 -2.22 0.50
C ARG A 446 -10.91 -3.33 1.32
N ALA A 447 -9.65 -3.18 1.75
CA ALA A 447 -9.00 -4.10 2.66
C ALA A 447 -9.77 -4.21 3.98
N VAL A 448 -10.14 -3.10 4.62
CA VAL A 448 -10.97 -3.12 5.84
C VAL A 448 -12.30 -3.85 5.62
N CYS A 449 -12.98 -3.62 4.49
CA CYS A 449 -14.22 -4.32 4.14
C CYS A 449 -14.03 -5.83 4.00
N LEU A 450 -12.96 -6.25 3.30
CA LEU A 450 -12.60 -7.66 3.13
C LEU A 450 -12.29 -8.35 4.46
N GLY A 451 -11.55 -7.67 5.35
CA GLY A 451 -11.30 -8.14 6.70
C GLY A 451 -12.58 -8.41 7.48
N SER A 452 -13.59 -7.54 7.35
CA SER A 452 -14.92 -7.78 7.92
C SER A 452 -15.60 -9.00 7.30
N LEU A 453 -15.66 -9.10 5.97
CA LEU A 453 -16.29 -10.19 5.22
C LEU A 453 -15.68 -11.57 5.52
N TRP A 454 -14.35 -11.64 5.69
CA TRP A 454 -13.64 -12.88 6.04
C TRP A 454 -13.59 -13.15 7.55
N GLY A 455 -14.01 -12.20 8.39
CA GLY A 455 -13.95 -12.35 9.84
C GLY A 455 -12.57 -12.14 10.47
N LEU A 456 -11.61 -11.58 9.74
CA LEU A 456 -10.19 -11.51 10.11
C LEU A 456 -9.84 -10.26 10.92
N ASN A 457 -8.76 -10.34 11.70
CA ASN A 457 -8.04 -9.15 12.16
C ASN A 457 -7.08 -8.68 11.06
N SER A 458 -7.37 -7.53 10.47
CA SER A 458 -6.59 -6.96 9.35
C SER A 458 -5.35 -6.19 9.80
N PHE A 459 -5.20 -5.96 11.11
CA PHE A 459 -4.28 -4.96 11.65
C PHE A 459 -3.07 -5.55 12.38
N ASP A 460 -3.05 -6.86 12.63
CA ASP A 460 -1.90 -7.59 13.18
C ASP A 460 -1.08 -8.31 12.10
N GLN A 461 0.08 -8.85 12.50
CA GLN A 461 0.98 -9.64 11.63
C GLN A 461 1.83 -10.67 12.41
N PRO A 462 1.28 -11.52 13.29
CA PRO A 462 2.10 -12.46 14.08
C PRO A 462 2.92 -13.44 13.23
N GLY A 463 2.52 -13.70 11.98
CA GLY A 463 3.17 -14.65 11.07
C GLY A 463 4.62 -14.31 10.68
N VAL A 464 5.10 -13.08 10.94
CA VAL A 464 6.48 -12.68 10.58
C VAL A 464 7.50 -12.94 11.70
N GLU A 465 7.07 -13.29 12.90
CA GLU A 465 7.96 -13.32 14.09
C GLU A 465 8.85 -14.57 14.15
N LEU A 466 8.35 -15.75 13.73
CA LEU A 466 9.12 -16.99 13.80
C LEU A 466 10.42 -16.91 12.99
N GLY A 467 10.36 -16.34 11.78
CA GLY A 467 11.54 -16.13 10.94
C GLY A 467 12.58 -15.23 11.62
N LYS A 468 12.15 -14.15 12.28
CA LYS A 468 13.05 -13.24 13.02
C LYS A 468 13.73 -13.93 14.20
N VAL A 469 13.01 -14.81 14.90
CA VAL A 469 13.56 -15.59 16.03
C VAL A 469 14.62 -16.56 15.54
N LEU A 470 14.37 -17.26 14.42
CA LEU A 470 15.28 -18.25 13.85
C LEU A 470 16.51 -17.62 13.16
N ALA A 471 16.37 -16.42 12.59
CA ALA A 471 17.45 -15.78 11.83
C ALA A 471 18.68 -15.45 12.69
N LYS A 472 18.50 -14.94 13.93
CA LYS A 472 19.63 -14.50 14.77
C LYS A 472 20.60 -15.62 15.15
N PRO A 473 20.16 -16.80 15.63
CA PRO A 473 21.07 -17.93 15.87
C PRO A 473 21.77 -18.40 14.59
N ILE A 474 21.06 -18.44 13.46
CA ILE A 474 21.63 -18.86 12.16
C ILE A 474 22.68 -17.87 11.69
N GLU A 475 22.45 -16.56 11.82
CA GLU A 475 23.42 -15.52 11.49
C GLU A 475 24.71 -15.68 12.31
N ARG A 476 24.60 -15.91 13.62
CA ARG A 476 25.77 -16.17 14.47
C ARG A 476 26.50 -17.45 14.04
N ALA A 477 25.76 -18.52 13.78
CA ALA A 477 26.34 -19.78 13.32
C ALA A 477 27.07 -19.62 11.97
N LEU A 478 26.61 -18.75 11.06
CA LEU A 478 27.32 -18.45 9.82
C LEU A 478 28.64 -17.69 10.06
N GLN A 479 28.71 -16.85 11.09
CA GLN A 479 29.89 -16.04 11.44
C GLN A 479 30.92 -16.85 12.24
N GLU A 480 30.46 -17.64 13.19
CA GLU A 480 31.25 -18.47 14.09
C GLU A 480 31.52 -19.80 13.39
N LYS A 481 32.71 -19.97 12.77
CA LYS A 481 33.13 -21.21 12.07
C LYS A 481 33.19 -22.48 12.95
N GLU A 482 32.78 -22.41 14.21
CA GLU A 482 32.72 -23.54 15.15
C GLU A 482 31.25 -23.94 15.39
N GLY A 483 31.00 -25.25 15.34
CA GLY A 483 29.69 -25.84 15.09
C GLY A 483 28.55 -25.29 15.95
N SER A 484 27.46 -24.92 15.27
CA SER A 484 26.16 -24.62 15.89
C SER A 484 25.66 -25.84 16.68
N GLY A 485 25.84 -25.82 17.99
CA GLY A 485 25.36 -26.88 18.87
C GLY A 485 23.84 -27.09 18.80
N ASP A 486 23.41 -28.35 18.91
CA ASP A 486 22.12 -29.00 19.28
C ASP A 486 20.76 -28.31 19.09
N THR A 487 20.68 -27.11 18.51
CA THR A 487 19.47 -26.27 18.42
C THR A 487 19.00 -26.04 16.99
N LEU A 488 19.82 -26.39 15.99
CA LEU A 488 19.46 -26.32 14.59
C LEU A 488 19.10 -27.71 14.07
N ASP A 489 18.09 -27.78 13.21
CA ASP A 489 17.78 -29.02 12.51
C ASP A 489 18.94 -29.43 11.57
N SER A 490 19.03 -30.72 11.26
CA SER A 490 20.15 -31.28 10.51
C SER A 490 20.27 -30.72 9.09
N ILE A 491 19.16 -30.32 8.46
CA ILE A 491 19.16 -29.74 7.12
C ILE A 491 19.72 -28.32 7.16
N THR A 492 19.29 -27.50 8.12
CA THR A 492 19.81 -26.14 8.31
C THR A 492 21.29 -26.16 8.68
N ALA A 493 21.71 -27.06 9.58
CA ALA A 493 23.12 -27.22 9.93
C ALA A 493 23.98 -27.60 8.71
N ALA A 494 23.51 -28.54 7.87
CA ALA A 494 24.21 -28.92 6.65
C ALA A 494 24.33 -27.76 5.64
N ARG A 495 23.32 -26.88 5.56
CA ARG A 495 23.35 -25.68 4.70
C ARG A 495 24.34 -24.63 5.22
N ILE A 496 24.37 -24.39 6.54
CA ILE A 496 25.35 -23.49 7.15
C ILE A 496 26.77 -23.98 6.84
N HIS A 497 27.03 -25.28 7.02
CA HIS A 497 28.32 -25.89 6.66
C HIS A 497 28.68 -25.69 5.18
N TYR A 498 27.70 -25.78 4.28
CA TYR A 498 27.93 -25.49 2.86
C TYR A 498 28.36 -24.04 2.61
N PHE A 499 27.72 -23.07 3.27
CA PHE A 499 28.05 -21.64 3.10
C PHE A 499 29.35 -21.22 3.81
N GLN A 500 29.81 -21.97 4.81
CA GLN A 500 31.06 -21.70 5.51
C GLN A 500 32.32 -22.21 4.80
N LYS A 501 32.16 -23.20 3.91
CA LYS A 501 33.24 -23.68 3.02
C LYS A 501 33.48 -22.69 1.89
#